data_AF-A0A2G2ZJW5-F1
#
_entry.id   AF-A0A2G2ZJW5-F1
#
_cell.length_a   1.000
_cell.length_b   1.000
_cell.length_c   1.000
_cell.angle_alpha   90.00
_cell.angle_beta   90.00
_cell.angle_gamma   90.00
#
_symmetry.space_group_name_H-M   'P 1'
#
loop_
_entity.id
_entity.type
_entity.pdbx_description
1 polymer ?
#
loop_
_entity_poly.entity_id
_entity_poly.type
_entity_poly.pdbx_seq_one_letter_code
_entity_poly.pdbx_strand_id
1 'polypeptide(L)'
;MKTILLFLSLAIILPLSALATCATTDTPTNQVWLGVLDTNGKPLNASNRYWIRPAYTTMDIGGVRLANLDDQQQTTTCPTSVVLSNLPKDDGIAVYFTPKNPNKYQLILASSPLNIHFYFDYPLCSNFAVWKVDNLVSKWPPILHTISTGAKLGNPNDFSSWFQIKPLGRNYKLVFCLESTTYCRDIGFVRQNGYRRLVLSEKPMPFVFKLDDRIGMASCYA
;
A
#
# COMPACT_ATOMS: atom_id res chain seq x y z
N MET A 1 83.86 30.00 31.62
CA MET A 1 82.60 29.65 30.93
C MET A 1 82.88 28.38 30.14
N LYS A 2 82.53 27.17 30.63
CA LYS A 2 81.31 26.39 30.25
C LYS A 2 81.07 26.48 28.73
N THR A 3 80.99 25.42 27.90
CA THR A 3 80.48 24.04 28.04
C THR A 3 80.76 23.33 26.69
N ILE A 4 81.34 22.14 26.63
CA ILE A 4 80.72 20.81 26.34
C ILE A 4 80.23 20.55 24.89
N LEU A 5 80.78 19.47 24.33
CA LEU A 5 80.34 18.44 23.35
C LEU A 5 78.91 18.53 22.73
N LEU A 6 78.57 17.96 21.56
CA LEU A 6 78.73 16.55 21.13
C LEU A 6 78.21 16.35 19.67
N PHE A 7 78.70 15.28 19.02
CA PHE A 7 78.33 14.72 17.71
C PHE A 7 76.82 14.45 17.51
N LEU A 8 76.33 14.45 16.25
CA LEU A 8 75.69 13.26 15.62
C LEU A 8 75.22 13.49 14.16
N SER A 9 75.41 12.45 13.37
CA SER A 9 74.92 12.15 12.02
C SER A 9 73.39 12.18 11.87
N LEU A 10 72.90 12.58 10.68
CA LEU A 10 71.52 12.28 10.22
C LEU A 10 71.53 12.18 8.68
N ALA A 11 71.64 10.97 8.12
CA ALA A 11 70.57 10.03 7.79
C ALA A 11 69.77 10.44 6.53
N ILE A 12 69.95 9.62 5.50
CA ILE A 12 69.37 9.65 4.16
C ILE A 12 67.86 9.43 4.26
N ILE A 13 67.07 10.38 3.74
CA ILE A 13 65.61 10.26 3.65
C ILE A 13 65.26 9.70 2.27
N LEU A 14 64.86 8.43 2.22
CA LEU A 14 64.15 7.83 1.08
C LEU A 14 62.64 7.94 1.35
N PRO A 15 61.82 8.38 0.38
CA PRO A 15 60.38 8.43 0.57
C PRO A 15 59.78 7.03 0.44
N LEU A 16 59.10 6.59 1.50
CA LEU A 16 58.32 5.36 1.56
C LEU A 16 57.01 5.56 0.80
N SER A 17 56.87 4.94 -0.37
CA SER A 17 55.63 4.88 -1.14
C SER A 17 54.60 4.03 -0.39
N ALA A 18 53.64 4.67 0.28
CA ALA A 18 52.48 3.99 0.83
C ALA A 18 51.50 3.62 -0.29
N LEU A 19 51.31 2.32 -0.53
CA LEU A 19 50.21 1.81 -1.34
C LEU A 19 48.89 2.18 -0.66
N ALA A 20 48.11 3.07 -1.27
CA ALA A 20 46.72 3.30 -0.91
C ALA A 20 45.87 2.17 -1.49
N THR A 21 45.57 1.16 -0.68
CA THR A 21 44.50 0.21 -0.95
C THR A 21 43.16 0.94 -0.88
N CYS A 22 42.47 1.03 -2.02
CA CYS A 22 41.10 1.50 -2.06
C CYS A 22 40.21 0.47 -1.34
N ALA A 23 39.87 0.73 -0.09
CA ALA A 23 38.80 0.01 0.58
C ALA A 23 37.47 0.46 -0.05
N THR A 24 36.86 -0.41 -0.86
CA THR A 24 35.46 -0.28 -1.25
C THR A 24 34.63 -0.45 0.01
N THR A 25 34.11 0.66 0.54
CA THR A 25 33.01 0.60 1.49
C THR A 25 31.78 0.15 0.71
N ASP A 26 31.48 -1.13 0.75
CA ASP A 26 30.15 -1.64 0.45
C ASP A 26 29.21 -1.06 1.51
N THR A 27 28.76 0.17 1.25
CA THR A 27 27.64 0.78 1.95
C THR A 27 26.45 -0.14 1.71
N PRO A 28 25.84 -0.74 2.74
CA PRO A 28 24.58 -1.42 2.54
C PRO A 28 23.61 -0.38 1.97
N THR A 29 22.97 -0.71 0.85
CA THR A 29 21.92 0.11 0.27
C THR A 29 20.84 0.29 1.33
N ASN A 30 20.84 1.43 2.02
CA ASN A 30 19.73 1.86 2.83
C ASN A 30 18.53 2.01 1.88
N GLN A 31 17.74 0.95 1.73
CA GLN A 31 16.39 1.08 1.18
C GLN A 31 15.67 2.10 2.07
N VAL A 32 15.55 3.32 1.57
CA VAL A 32 14.70 4.34 2.19
C VAL A 32 13.28 3.83 2.02
N TRP A 33 12.78 3.12 3.03
CA TRP A 33 11.39 2.68 3.08
C TRP A 33 10.50 3.92 3.11
N LEU A 34 9.98 4.31 1.95
CA LEU A 34 9.11 5.48 1.85
C LEU A 34 7.77 5.12 2.48
N GLY A 35 7.49 5.71 3.64
CA GLY A 35 6.18 5.62 4.27
C GLY A 35 5.12 6.19 3.33
N VAL A 36 3.98 5.51 3.25
CA VAL A 36 2.80 6.06 2.57
C VAL A 36 2.25 7.19 3.44
N LEU A 37 1.93 8.34 2.84
CA LEU A 37 1.44 9.52 3.54
C LEU A 37 -0.06 9.71 3.30
N ASP A 38 -0.74 10.22 4.32
CA ASP A 38 -2.12 10.68 4.21
C ASP A 38 -2.20 12.07 3.57
N THR A 39 -3.43 12.56 3.38
CA THR A 39 -3.68 13.91 2.82
C THR A 39 -3.15 15.05 3.68
N ASN A 40 -2.79 14.80 4.93
CA ASN A 40 -2.17 15.77 5.84
C ASN A 40 -0.64 15.63 5.88
N GLY A 41 -0.05 14.77 5.04
CA GLY A 41 1.39 14.52 4.98
C GLY A 41 1.91 13.65 6.13
N LYS A 42 1.03 13.00 6.91
CA LYS A 42 1.43 12.12 8.01
C LYS A 42 1.55 10.66 7.52
N PRO A 43 2.52 9.88 8.03
CA PRO A 43 2.61 8.47 7.68
C PRO A 43 1.35 7.68 8.05
N LEU A 44 0.90 6.82 7.14
CA LEU A 44 -0.15 5.84 7.42
C LEU A 44 0.34 4.86 8.48
N ASN A 45 -0.59 4.50 9.37
CA ASN A 45 -0.37 3.57 10.48
C ASN A 45 -1.46 2.49 10.49
N ALA A 46 -1.07 1.24 10.72
CA ALA A 46 -1.97 0.08 10.72
C ALA A 46 -3.05 0.12 11.82
N SER A 47 -2.83 0.89 12.89
CA SER A 47 -3.81 1.09 13.98
C SER A 47 -4.93 2.08 13.62
N ASN A 48 -4.78 2.84 12.54
CA ASN A 48 -5.75 3.82 12.08
C ASN A 48 -6.48 3.32 10.83
N ARG A 49 -7.67 3.86 10.60
CA ARG A 49 -8.44 3.61 9.39
C ARG A 49 -8.46 4.86 8.50
N TYR A 50 -8.55 4.65 7.19
CA TYR A 50 -8.46 5.70 6.19
C TYR A 50 -9.53 5.52 5.12
N TRP A 51 -10.08 6.61 4.61
CA TRP A 51 -10.83 6.59 3.37
C TRP A 51 -9.86 6.57 2.18
N ILE A 52 -10.11 5.66 1.24
CA ILE A 52 -9.41 5.63 -0.05
C ILE A 52 -10.22 6.49 -1.02
N ARG A 53 -9.65 7.62 -1.45
CA ARG A 53 -10.32 8.58 -2.34
C ARG A 53 -9.59 8.75 -3.67
N PRO A 54 -10.31 9.01 -4.77
CA PRO A 54 -9.70 9.51 -6.00
C PRO A 54 -8.82 10.72 -5.72
N ALA A 55 -7.62 10.75 -6.29
CA ALA A 55 -6.68 11.84 -6.05
C ALA A 55 -7.12 13.18 -6.64
N TYR A 56 -7.91 13.15 -7.72
CA TYR A 56 -8.33 14.34 -8.45
C TYR A 56 -9.82 14.60 -8.23
N THR A 57 -10.13 15.76 -7.65
CA THR A 57 -11.51 16.20 -7.38
C THR A 57 -12.33 16.43 -8.65
N THR A 58 -11.66 16.61 -9.80
CA THR A 58 -12.28 16.79 -11.12
C THR A 58 -12.93 15.52 -11.69
N MET A 59 -12.67 14.35 -11.11
CA MET A 59 -13.15 13.08 -11.68
C MET A 59 -14.65 12.82 -11.47
N ASP A 60 -15.34 13.61 -10.64
CA ASP A 60 -16.75 13.42 -10.28
C ASP A 60 -17.04 11.99 -9.77
N ILE A 61 -16.15 11.51 -8.89
CA ILE A 61 -16.14 10.17 -8.30
C ILE A 61 -15.85 10.28 -6.80
N GLY A 62 -16.56 9.53 -5.97
CA GLY A 62 -16.35 9.45 -4.53
C GLY A 62 -15.34 8.35 -4.13
N GLY A 63 -15.24 8.11 -2.83
CA GLY A 63 -14.34 7.12 -2.27
C GLY A 63 -14.75 5.68 -2.53
N VAL A 64 -13.89 4.77 -2.09
CA VAL A 64 -14.11 3.32 -2.24
C VAL A 64 -15.18 2.82 -1.27
N ARG A 65 -16.09 1.96 -1.76
CA ARG A 65 -17.17 1.35 -0.99
C ARG A 65 -17.52 -0.04 -1.54
N LEU A 66 -18.53 -0.66 -0.92
CA LEU A 66 -19.09 -1.95 -1.35
C LEU A 66 -20.42 -1.77 -2.09
N ALA A 67 -20.68 -2.66 -3.04
CA ALA A 67 -21.95 -2.79 -3.74
C ALA A 67 -22.27 -4.26 -4.06
N ASN A 68 -23.56 -4.54 -4.27
CA ASN A 68 -24.04 -5.78 -4.86
C ASN A 68 -24.08 -5.60 -6.38
N LEU A 69 -23.23 -6.35 -7.10
CA LEU A 69 -23.16 -6.30 -8.57
C LEU A 69 -23.64 -7.58 -9.23
N ASP A 70 -23.99 -8.62 -8.45
CA ASP A 70 -24.46 -9.88 -9.01
C ASP A 70 -25.86 -9.71 -9.62
N ASP A 71 -25.96 -10.01 -10.91
CA ASP A 71 -27.19 -9.95 -11.70
C ASP A 71 -28.17 -11.10 -11.38
N GLN A 72 -27.74 -12.06 -10.57
CA GLN A 72 -28.44 -13.32 -10.30
C GLN A 72 -29.48 -13.21 -9.16
N GLN A 73 -30.31 -12.16 -9.12
CA GLN A 73 -31.53 -12.00 -8.26
C GLN A 73 -31.44 -12.31 -6.75
N GLN A 74 -30.31 -12.76 -6.23
CA GLN A 74 -30.01 -12.98 -4.82
C GLN A 74 -29.06 -11.86 -4.42
N THR A 75 -29.62 -10.70 -4.16
CA THR A 75 -28.89 -9.66 -3.44
C THR A 75 -28.46 -10.25 -2.10
N THR A 76 -27.18 -10.56 -1.95
CA THR A 76 -26.65 -11.00 -0.67
C THR A 76 -26.81 -9.87 0.34
N THR A 77 -27.14 -10.21 1.58
CA THR A 77 -27.24 -9.23 2.68
C THR A 77 -25.95 -8.43 2.85
N CYS A 78 -24.82 -9.07 2.55
CA CYS A 78 -23.50 -8.47 2.61
C CYS A 78 -22.96 -8.19 1.21
N PRO A 79 -22.79 -6.92 0.81
CA PRO A 79 -22.16 -6.60 -0.46
C PRO A 79 -20.66 -6.89 -0.42
N THR A 80 -20.13 -7.44 -1.50
CA THR A 80 -18.74 -7.88 -1.58
C THR A 80 -17.95 -7.25 -2.72
N SER A 81 -18.61 -6.67 -3.73
CA SER A 81 -17.89 -6.05 -4.85
C SER A 81 -17.33 -4.70 -4.43
N VAL A 82 -16.03 -4.48 -4.67
CA VAL A 82 -15.36 -3.23 -4.36
C VAL A 82 -15.55 -2.24 -5.52
N VAL A 83 -16.12 -1.08 -5.23
CA VAL A 83 -16.48 -0.06 -6.22
C VAL A 83 -16.07 1.34 -5.76
N LEU A 84 -15.99 2.27 -6.70
CA LEU A 84 -15.94 3.70 -6.41
C LEU A 84 -17.35 4.27 -6.33
N SER A 85 -17.60 5.15 -5.36
CA SER A 85 -18.88 5.83 -5.23
C SER A 85 -19.16 6.74 -6.42
N ASN A 86 -20.42 6.77 -6.84
CA ASN A 86 -20.86 7.70 -7.89
C ASN A 86 -21.11 9.12 -7.37
N LEU A 87 -21.04 9.33 -6.04
CA LEU A 87 -21.26 10.61 -5.41
C LEU A 87 -19.90 11.22 -4.99
N PRO A 88 -19.47 12.35 -5.56
CA PRO A 88 -18.14 12.93 -5.27
C PRO A 88 -17.89 13.28 -3.80
N LYS A 89 -18.97 13.57 -3.06
CA LYS A 89 -18.93 13.92 -1.64
C LYS A 89 -18.92 12.70 -0.71
N ASP A 90 -19.21 11.51 -1.23
CA ASP A 90 -19.18 10.29 -0.46
C ASP A 90 -17.74 9.83 -0.29
N ASP A 91 -17.22 9.86 0.94
CA ASP A 91 -15.88 9.38 1.29
C ASP A 91 -15.78 7.84 1.19
N GLY A 92 -16.92 7.14 1.11
CA GLY A 92 -16.98 5.68 1.07
C GLY A 92 -16.83 5.03 2.44
N ILE A 93 -16.36 3.79 2.45
CA ILE A 93 -16.13 3.01 3.67
C ILE A 93 -14.63 3.04 3.98
N ALA A 94 -14.29 3.44 5.20
CA ALA A 94 -12.90 3.47 5.64
C ALA A 94 -12.31 2.06 5.70
N VAL A 95 -11.01 1.95 5.48
CA VAL A 95 -10.27 0.69 5.52
C VAL A 95 -9.14 0.74 6.52
N TYR A 96 -8.76 -0.42 7.03
CA TYR A 96 -7.46 -0.65 7.63
C TYR A 96 -6.50 -1.24 6.61
N PHE A 97 -5.22 -0.92 6.81
CA PHE A 97 -4.11 -1.54 6.11
C PHE A 97 -3.34 -2.41 7.10
N THR A 98 -3.25 -3.71 6.83
CA THR A 98 -2.55 -4.65 7.71
C THR A 98 -1.33 -5.20 6.97
N PRO A 99 -0.10 -4.74 7.29
CA PRO A 99 1.12 -5.23 6.65
C PRO A 99 1.31 -6.72 6.87
N LYS A 100 1.76 -7.44 5.83
CA LYS A 100 2.16 -8.85 5.95
C LYS A 100 3.26 -9.03 6.99
N ASN A 101 4.24 -8.13 6.97
CA ASN A 101 5.35 -8.08 7.92
C ASN A 101 5.34 -6.70 8.62
N PRO A 102 4.66 -6.57 9.78
CA PRO A 102 4.57 -5.31 10.48
C PRO A 102 5.92 -4.87 11.04
N ASN A 103 6.28 -3.60 10.86
CA ASN A 103 7.44 -3.00 11.53
C ASN A 103 7.10 -2.56 12.95
N LYS A 104 8.14 -2.26 13.74
CA LYS A 104 8.02 -1.80 15.15
C LYS A 104 7.02 -0.64 15.35
N TYR A 105 6.90 0.24 14.36
CA TYR A 105 6.06 1.44 14.42
C TYR A 105 4.71 1.27 13.73
N GLN A 106 4.41 0.07 13.21
CA GLN A 106 3.18 -0.25 12.47
C GLN A 106 2.93 0.68 11.26
N LEU A 107 3.99 1.27 10.71
CA LEU A 107 3.88 2.16 9.55
C LEU A 107 3.56 1.38 8.29
N ILE A 108 2.74 1.96 7.42
CA ILE A 108 2.48 1.40 6.09
C ILE A 108 3.57 1.86 5.14
N LEU A 109 4.34 0.90 4.65
CA LEU A 109 5.47 1.15 3.76
C LEU A 109 5.05 0.95 2.30
N ALA A 110 5.50 1.84 1.42
CA ALA A 110 5.24 1.70 0.00
C ALA A 110 5.84 0.41 -0.56
N SER A 111 5.16 -0.20 -1.52
CA SER A 111 5.53 -1.46 -2.18
C SER A 111 5.61 -2.69 -1.28
N SER A 112 5.30 -2.59 0.02
CA SER A 112 5.25 -3.74 0.92
C SER A 112 3.88 -4.43 0.86
N PRO A 113 3.82 -5.78 0.82
CA PRO A 113 2.56 -6.53 0.83
C PRO A 113 1.73 -6.26 2.09
N LEU A 114 0.43 -6.06 1.90
CA LEU A 114 -0.55 -5.83 2.96
C LEU A 114 -1.93 -6.34 2.57
N ASN A 115 -2.77 -6.63 3.57
CA ASN A 115 -4.20 -6.77 3.36
C ASN A 115 -4.88 -5.40 3.47
N ILE A 116 -5.91 -5.19 2.65
CA ILE A 116 -6.85 -4.06 2.76
C ILE A 116 -8.15 -4.65 3.26
N HIS A 117 -8.75 -4.07 4.31
CA HIS A 117 -10.05 -4.54 4.80
C HIS A 117 -10.92 -3.39 5.28
N PHE A 118 -12.21 -3.48 4.97
CA PHE A 118 -13.18 -2.47 5.38
C PHE A 118 -13.42 -2.49 6.88
N TYR A 119 -13.57 -1.31 7.44
CA TYR A 119 -14.11 -1.14 8.78
C TYR A 119 -15.64 -1.16 8.73
N PHE A 120 -16.25 -1.93 9.63
CA PHE A 120 -17.69 -1.93 9.87
C PHE A 120 -17.95 -1.64 11.35
N ASP A 121 -18.91 -0.74 11.63
CA ASP A 121 -19.34 -0.44 12.99
C ASP A 121 -20.10 -1.60 13.64
N TYR A 122 -20.70 -2.48 12.83
CA TYR A 122 -21.51 -3.60 13.29
C TYR A 122 -20.95 -4.93 12.74
N PRO A 123 -21.00 -6.05 13.50
CA PRO A 123 -20.39 -7.32 13.09
C PRO A 123 -21.07 -7.99 11.88
N LEU A 124 -22.28 -7.55 11.49
CA LEU A 124 -22.93 -8.01 10.27
C LEU A 124 -21.99 -7.72 9.09
N CYS A 125 -21.63 -8.76 8.35
CA CYS A 125 -20.69 -8.71 7.22
C CYS A 125 -19.20 -8.57 7.54
N SER A 126 -18.80 -8.64 8.82
CA SER A 126 -17.37 -8.60 9.22
C SER A 126 -16.50 -9.67 8.55
N ASN A 127 -17.06 -10.86 8.28
CA ASN A 127 -16.38 -11.94 7.53
C ASN A 127 -16.09 -11.58 6.07
N PHE A 128 -16.71 -10.52 5.54
CA PHE A 128 -16.58 -10.03 4.16
C PHE A 128 -15.86 -8.67 4.12
N ALA A 129 -14.97 -8.39 5.08
CA ALA A 129 -14.23 -7.13 5.12
C ALA A 129 -12.96 -7.15 4.24
N VAL A 130 -12.26 -8.28 4.18
CA VAL A 130 -10.90 -8.37 3.61
C VAL A 130 -10.96 -8.52 2.10
N TRP A 131 -10.21 -7.66 1.41
CA TRP A 131 -10.16 -7.61 -0.05
C TRP A 131 -9.44 -8.81 -0.64
N LYS A 132 -9.84 -9.17 -1.86
CA LYS A 132 -9.17 -10.15 -2.71
C LYS A 132 -9.36 -9.85 -4.18
N VAL A 133 -8.49 -10.43 -5.00
CA VAL A 133 -8.67 -10.51 -6.45
C VAL A 133 -9.40 -11.80 -6.79
N ASP A 134 -10.52 -11.69 -7.49
CA ASP A 134 -11.22 -12.85 -8.05
C ASP A 134 -10.68 -13.25 -9.42
N ASN A 135 -11.02 -14.47 -9.83
CA ASN A 135 -10.71 -15.01 -11.16
C ASN A 135 -9.20 -15.12 -11.47
N LEU A 136 -8.32 -15.08 -10.47
CA LEU A 136 -6.85 -15.18 -10.65
C LEU A 136 -6.37 -16.41 -11.44
N VAL A 137 -7.13 -17.51 -11.37
CA VAL A 137 -6.77 -18.81 -11.98
C VAL A 137 -7.54 -19.07 -13.28
N SER A 138 -8.43 -18.17 -13.72
CA SER A 138 -9.24 -18.40 -14.91
C SER A 138 -8.37 -18.37 -16.17
N LYS A 139 -8.07 -19.58 -16.67
CA LYS A 139 -7.22 -19.78 -17.84
C LYS A 139 -7.94 -19.49 -19.14
N TRP A 140 -9.26 -19.65 -19.25
CA TRP A 140 -10.00 -19.33 -20.47
C TRP A 140 -11.54 -19.35 -20.25
N PRO A 141 -12.31 -18.47 -20.91
CA PRO A 141 -11.85 -17.24 -21.59
C PRO A 141 -11.22 -16.25 -20.58
N PRO A 142 -10.47 -15.22 -21.02
CA PRO A 142 -9.90 -14.22 -20.10
C PRO A 142 -11.04 -13.50 -19.37
N ILE A 143 -11.27 -13.87 -18.12
CA ILE A 143 -12.26 -13.23 -17.26
C ILE A 143 -11.59 -12.02 -16.62
N LEU A 144 -12.33 -10.90 -16.58
CA LEU A 144 -11.88 -9.71 -15.87
C LEU A 144 -11.57 -10.05 -14.40
N HIS A 145 -10.34 -9.76 -13.97
CA HIS A 145 -9.95 -9.90 -12.58
C HIS A 145 -10.55 -8.76 -11.76
N THR A 146 -11.60 -9.07 -11.02
CA THR A 146 -12.33 -8.10 -10.21
C THR A 146 -11.81 -8.06 -8.79
N ILE A 147 -11.99 -6.92 -8.12
CA ILE A 147 -11.73 -6.80 -6.69
C ILE A 147 -13.03 -7.01 -5.93
N SER A 148 -13.03 -7.95 -4.99
CA SER A 148 -14.12 -8.19 -4.06
C SER A 148 -13.58 -8.38 -2.64
N THR A 149 -14.44 -8.81 -1.72
CA THR A 149 -14.08 -9.13 -0.35
C THR A 149 -14.45 -10.56 0.05
N GLY A 150 -14.04 -10.97 1.25
CA GLY A 150 -14.28 -12.31 1.80
C GLY A 150 -13.02 -13.17 1.93
N ALA A 151 -11.83 -12.59 1.74
CA ALA A 151 -10.59 -13.24 2.12
C ALA A 151 -10.44 -13.35 3.65
N LYS A 152 -9.49 -14.17 4.09
CA LYS A 152 -9.13 -14.27 5.50
C LYS A 152 -7.94 -13.37 5.81
N LEU A 153 -8.11 -12.48 6.79
CA LEU A 153 -7.05 -11.56 7.23
C LEU A 153 -5.79 -12.33 7.63
N GLY A 154 -4.64 -11.88 7.15
CA GLY A 154 -3.33 -12.42 7.53
C GLY A 154 -3.05 -13.83 7.03
N ASN A 155 -3.87 -14.41 6.14
CA ASN A 155 -3.65 -15.76 5.64
C ASN A 155 -2.51 -15.79 4.61
N PRO A 156 -1.33 -16.35 4.93
CA PRO A 156 -0.20 -16.35 4.00
C PRO A 156 -0.45 -17.18 2.74
N ASN A 157 -1.38 -18.14 2.80
CA ASN A 157 -1.72 -19.03 1.69
C ASN A 157 -2.77 -18.43 0.74
N ASP A 158 -3.40 -17.31 1.13
CA ASP A 158 -4.35 -16.61 0.27
C ASP A 158 -3.62 -15.52 -0.55
N PHE A 159 -2.95 -15.96 -1.60
CA PHE A 159 -2.17 -15.09 -2.50
C PHE A 159 -3.03 -13.99 -3.15
N SER A 160 -4.35 -14.16 -3.20
CA SER A 160 -5.27 -13.20 -3.81
C SER A 160 -5.52 -11.94 -2.99
N SER A 161 -5.16 -11.99 -1.70
CA SER A 161 -5.49 -10.95 -0.71
C SER A 161 -4.35 -9.98 -0.40
N TRP A 162 -3.20 -10.15 -1.04
CA TRP A 162 -2.00 -9.33 -0.81
C TRP A 162 -1.88 -8.23 -1.86
N PHE A 163 -2.05 -6.98 -1.39
CA PHE A 163 -1.95 -5.77 -2.20
C PHE A 163 -0.71 -4.97 -1.81
N GLN A 164 -0.37 -4.00 -2.62
CA GLN A 164 0.69 -3.02 -2.37
C GLN A 164 0.16 -1.61 -2.67
N ILE A 165 0.67 -0.62 -1.94
CA ILE A 165 0.48 0.79 -2.25
C ILE A 165 1.78 1.30 -2.86
N LYS A 166 1.73 1.85 -4.07
CA LYS A 166 2.92 2.39 -4.75
C LYS A 166 2.78 3.88 -5.03
N PRO A 167 3.87 4.65 -5.06
CA PRO A 167 3.84 6.03 -5.51
C PRO A 167 3.36 6.14 -6.97
N LEU A 168 2.60 7.20 -7.26
CA LEU A 168 2.17 7.61 -8.58
C LEU A 168 2.24 9.14 -8.65
N GLY A 169 3.41 9.67 -9.04
CA GLY A 169 3.69 11.10 -8.96
C GLY A 169 3.62 11.59 -7.51
N ARG A 170 2.73 12.55 -7.22
CA ARG A 170 2.46 13.06 -5.86
C ARG A 170 1.37 12.28 -5.12
N ASN A 171 0.75 11.31 -5.77
CA ASN A 171 -0.34 10.50 -5.24
C ASN A 171 0.10 9.04 -5.14
N TYR A 172 -0.84 8.14 -4.90
CA TYR A 172 -0.58 6.71 -4.83
C TYR A 172 -1.44 5.93 -5.83
N LYS A 173 -1.05 4.68 -6.06
CA LYS A 173 -1.87 3.68 -6.74
C LYS A 173 -1.87 2.39 -5.94
N LEU A 174 -2.95 1.63 -6.05
CA LEU A 174 -3.02 0.28 -5.52
C LEU A 174 -2.57 -0.70 -6.59
N VAL A 175 -1.85 -1.73 -6.17
CA VAL A 175 -1.23 -2.72 -7.06
C VAL A 175 -1.43 -4.11 -6.47
N PHE A 176 -1.72 -5.08 -7.32
CA PHE A 176 -1.65 -6.49 -6.99
C PHE A 176 -0.41 -7.10 -7.65
N CYS A 177 0.41 -7.80 -6.87
CA CYS A 177 1.57 -8.52 -7.37
C CYS A 177 1.49 -9.96 -6.85
N LEU A 178 1.54 -10.92 -7.76
CA LEU A 178 1.58 -12.33 -7.38
C LEU A 178 2.99 -12.67 -6.88
N GLU A 179 3.09 -13.11 -5.63
CA GLU A 179 4.37 -13.42 -4.99
C GLU A 179 5.20 -14.40 -5.80
N SER A 180 6.52 -14.21 -5.79
CA SER A 180 7.48 -15.05 -6.52
C SER A 180 7.30 -15.06 -8.04
N THR A 181 6.57 -14.10 -8.60
CA THR A 181 6.43 -13.90 -10.05
C THR A 181 6.69 -12.44 -10.44
N THR A 182 6.82 -12.20 -11.74
CA THR A 182 6.87 -10.84 -12.31
C THR A 182 5.46 -10.27 -12.59
N TYR A 183 4.41 -11.03 -12.29
CA TYR A 183 3.04 -10.61 -12.55
C TYR A 183 2.60 -9.57 -11.52
N CYS A 184 2.59 -8.31 -11.96
CA CYS A 184 2.01 -7.20 -11.26
C CYS A 184 0.99 -6.48 -12.16
N ARG A 185 -0.12 -6.06 -11.56
CA ARG A 185 -1.15 -5.25 -12.22
C ARG A 185 -1.59 -4.13 -11.29
N ASP A 186 -1.80 -2.96 -11.87
CA ASP A 186 -2.38 -1.84 -11.15
C ASP A 186 -3.87 -2.09 -10.91
N ILE A 187 -4.47 -1.37 -9.96
CA ILE A 187 -5.92 -1.35 -9.78
C ILE A 187 -6.49 -0.13 -10.50
N GLY A 188 -7.39 -0.38 -11.43
CA GLY A 188 -8.21 0.61 -12.11
C GLY A 188 -9.69 0.37 -11.82
N PHE A 189 -10.56 0.87 -12.68
CA PHE A 189 -11.99 0.58 -12.61
C PHE A 189 -12.61 0.39 -14.00
N VAL A 190 -13.72 -0.33 -14.04
CA VAL A 190 -14.63 -0.42 -15.21
C VAL A 190 -16.04 -0.02 -14.80
N ARG A 191 -16.88 0.32 -15.77
CA ARG A 191 -18.33 0.46 -15.51
C ARG A 191 -18.99 -0.91 -15.59
N GLN A 192 -19.69 -1.30 -14.53
CA GLN A 192 -20.48 -2.53 -14.47
C GLN A 192 -21.78 -2.24 -13.69
N ASN A 193 -22.94 -2.50 -14.30
CA ASN A 193 -24.25 -2.36 -13.68
C ASN A 193 -24.49 -0.99 -13.02
N GLY A 194 -24.01 0.09 -13.65
CA GLY A 194 -24.11 1.47 -13.13
C GLY A 194 -23.07 1.83 -12.06
N TYR A 195 -22.23 0.89 -11.64
CA TYR A 195 -21.14 1.12 -10.68
C TYR A 195 -19.78 1.21 -11.37
N ARG A 196 -18.82 1.81 -10.68
CA ARG A 196 -17.41 1.88 -11.09
C ARG A 196 -16.62 0.81 -10.33
N ARG A 197 -16.65 -0.44 -10.80
CA ARG A 197 -16.05 -1.61 -10.13
C ARG A 197 -14.53 -1.60 -10.24
N LEU A 198 -13.84 -1.84 -9.13
CA LEU A 198 -12.38 -1.99 -9.12
C LEU A 198 -11.95 -3.31 -9.76
N VAL A 199 -10.90 -3.25 -10.57
CA VAL A 199 -10.36 -4.39 -11.32
C VAL A 199 -8.85 -4.28 -11.45
N LEU A 200 -8.18 -5.40 -11.75
CA LEU A 200 -6.82 -5.32 -12.27
C LEU A 200 -6.82 -4.65 -13.64
N SER A 201 -5.92 -3.69 -13.84
CA SER A 201 -5.86 -2.85 -15.02
C SER A 201 -4.42 -2.48 -15.37
N GLU A 202 -4.19 -2.15 -16.64
CA GLU A 202 -2.96 -1.47 -17.08
C GLU A 202 -3.00 0.03 -16.80
N LYS A 203 -4.19 0.60 -16.58
CA LYS A 203 -4.38 2.02 -16.28
C LYS A 203 -4.64 2.19 -14.78
N PRO A 204 -3.67 2.71 -14.00
CA PRO A 204 -3.85 2.87 -12.57
C PRO A 204 -4.88 3.94 -12.25
N MET A 205 -5.72 3.68 -11.26
CA MET A 205 -6.50 4.71 -10.59
C MET A 205 -5.61 5.44 -9.56
N PRO A 206 -5.46 6.78 -9.66
CA PRO A 206 -4.72 7.55 -8.67
C PRO A 206 -5.57 7.76 -7.40
N PHE A 207 -4.98 7.46 -6.25
CA PHE A 207 -5.61 7.53 -4.94
C PHE A 207 -4.84 8.43 -3.97
N VAL A 208 -5.59 8.97 -3.01
CA VAL A 208 -5.09 9.58 -1.78
C VAL A 208 -5.77 8.91 -0.59
N PHE A 209 -5.14 9.00 0.59
CA PHE A 209 -5.64 8.41 1.82
C PHE A 209 -5.98 9.52 2.81
N LYS A 210 -7.25 9.62 3.18
CA LYS A 210 -7.71 10.59 4.18
C LYS A 210 -7.90 9.85 5.50
N LEU A 211 -7.24 10.30 6.57
CA LEU A 211 -7.42 9.75 7.92
C LEU A 211 -8.90 9.83 8.33
N ASP A 212 -9.47 8.73 8.80
CA ASP A 212 -10.80 8.73 9.41
C ASP A 212 -10.72 9.20 10.86
N ASP A 213 -11.18 10.43 11.09
CA ASP A 213 -11.19 11.12 12.38
C ASP A 213 -12.36 10.71 13.29
N ARG A 214 -13.24 9.81 12.84
CA ARG A 214 -14.43 9.37 13.60
C ARG A 214 -14.12 8.30 14.65
N ILE A 215 -12.86 8.11 15.05
CA ILE A 215 -12.50 7.17 16.11
C ILE A 215 -13.15 7.63 17.43
N GLY A 216 -14.06 6.83 17.98
CA GLY A 216 -14.76 7.14 19.23
C GLY A 216 -16.05 7.97 19.08
N MET A 217 -16.44 8.37 17.87
CA MET A 217 -17.78 8.89 17.64
C MET A 217 -18.73 7.72 17.41
N ALA A 218 -19.53 7.38 18.43
CA ALA A 218 -20.72 6.56 18.22
C ALA A 218 -21.51 7.18 17.08
N SER A 219 -21.79 6.40 16.04
CA SER A 219 -22.63 6.85 14.95
C SER A 219 -24.04 7.07 15.49
N CYS A 220 -24.37 8.30 15.87
CA CYS A 220 -25.74 8.72 16.09
C CYS A 220 -26.40 8.78 14.71
N TYR A 221 -26.91 7.65 14.22
CA TYR A 221 -27.93 7.68 13.18
C TYR A 221 -29.28 7.85 13.87
N ALA A 222 -29.93 8.98 13.55
CA ALA A 222 -31.36 9.19 13.70
C ALA A 222 -32.10 8.69 12.45
#